data_AF-A0A4Q9MKM9-F1
#
_entry.id   AF-A0A4Q9MKM9-F1
#
_cell.length_a   1.000
_cell.length_b   1.000
_cell.length_c   1.000
_cell.angle_alpha   90.00
_cell.angle_beta   90.00
_cell.angle_gamma   90.00
#
_symmetry.space_group_name_H-M   'P 1'
#
loop_
_entity.id
_entity.type
_entity.pdbx_description
1 polymer ?
#
loop_
_entity_poly.entity_id
_entity_poly.type
_entity_poly.pdbx_seq_one_letter_code
_entity_poly.pdbx_strand_id
1 'polypeptide(L)' 'VNVMLTRCQTGMVIVTQRAFLRGSGRGTLLNRLALQWERRVGEKVAWVDAMEVADGRAGLPGTKAKEPAGV' A
#
# COMPACT_ATOMS: atom_id res chain seq x y z
N VAL A 1 -3.48 6.95 18.94
CA VAL A 1 -2.35 7.43 18.13
C VAL A 1 -1.46 6.22 17.86
N ASN A 2 -1.28 5.83 16.59
CA ASN A 2 -0.69 4.53 16.24
C ASN A 2 0.83 4.67 16.10
N VAL A 3 1.59 4.11 17.04
CA VAL A 3 3.06 4.15 17.04
C VAL A 3 3.62 3.63 15.73
N MET A 4 3.02 2.58 15.16
CA MET A 4 3.50 2.00 13.89
C MET A 4 3.50 3.00 12.72
N LEU A 5 2.55 3.94 12.68
CA LEU A 5 2.40 4.86 11.55
C LEU A 5 3.31 6.11 11.62
N THR A 6 3.97 6.36 12.75
CA THR A 6 4.74 7.59 12.97
C THR A 6 6.24 7.34 13.10
N ARG A 7 6.70 6.09 12.90
CA ARG A 7 8.11 5.68 13.07
C ARG A 7 8.91 5.67 11.77
N CYS A 8 8.25 5.70 10.61
CA CYS A 8 8.91 5.74 9.32
C CYS A 8 9.25 7.19 8.93
N GLN A 9 10.52 7.44 8.60
CA GLN A 9 11.01 8.78 8.24
C GLN A 9 11.00 9.02 6.73
N THR A 10 11.27 7.99 5.92
CA THR A 10 11.43 8.12 4.45
C THR A 10 10.23 7.58 3.68
N GLY A 11 9.65 6.46 4.13
CA GLY A 11 8.53 5.81 3.47
C GLY A 11 8.04 4.61 4.26
N MET A 12 6.82 4.18 3.99
CA MET A 12 6.16 3.08 4.71
C MET A 12 5.45 2.16 3.72
N VAL A 13 5.69 0.87 3.85
CA VAL A 13 4.94 -0.18 3.15
C VAL A 13 4.05 -0.87 4.17
N ILE A 14 2.75 -0.91 3.89
CA ILE A 14 1.76 -1.57 4.73
C ILE A 14 1.23 -2.78 3.95
N VAL A 15 1.55 -3.98 4.44
CA VAL A 15 1.01 -5.22 3.88
C VAL A 15 -0.26 -5.59 4.65
N THR A 16 -1.40 -5.63 3.95
CA THR A 16 -2.67 -6.00 4.55
C THR A 16 -3.62 -6.57 3.50
N GLN A 17 -4.66 -7.26 3.95
CA GLN A 17 -5.68 -7.82 3.07
C GLN A 17 -6.85 -6.83 2.94
N ARG A 18 -7.29 -6.56 1.71
CA ARG A 18 -8.49 -5.73 1.46
C ARG A 18 -9.73 -6.27 2.17
N ALA A 19 -9.90 -7.60 2.18
CA ALA A 19 -11.01 -8.25 2.85
C ALA A 19 -11.05 -7.94 4.36
N PHE A 20 -9.88 -7.92 5.01
CA PHE A 20 -9.78 -7.55 6.42
C PHE A 20 -10.23 -6.09 6.65
N LEU A 21 -9.75 -5.13 5.86
CA LEU A 21 -10.14 -3.71 6.02
C LEU A 21 -11.63 -3.46 5.74
N ARG A 22 -12.23 -4.23 4.82
CA ARG A 22 -13.67 -4.14 4.51
C ARG A 22 -14.53 -4.85 5.58
N GLY A 23 -13.98 -5.80 6.31
CA GLY A 23 -14.65 -6.56 7.38
C GLY A 23 -14.29 -6.06 8.79
N SER A 24 -13.69 -6.94 9.58
CA SER A 24 -13.35 -6.70 10.99
C SER A 24 -12.40 -5.51 11.21
N GLY A 25 -11.60 -5.16 10.20
CA GLY A 25 -10.69 -4.02 10.21
C GLY A 25 -11.33 -2.67 9.91
N ARG A 26 -12.64 -2.59 9.63
CA ARG A 26 -13.30 -1.36 9.14
C ARG A 26 -13.19 -0.18 10.11
N GLY A 27 -13.18 -0.43 11.41
CA GLY A 27 -13.03 0.60 12.44
C GLY A 27 -11.59 1.09 12.65
N THR A 28 -10.60 0.44 12.04
CA THR A 28 -9.18 0.71 12.30
C THR A 28 -8.70 1.98 11.59
N LEU A 29 -7.62 2.56 12.12
CA LEU A 29 -6.91 3.66 11.47
C LEU A 29 -6.35 3.25 10.10
N LEU A 30 -5.98 1.97 9.93
CA LEU A 30 -5.54 1.40 8.66
C LEU A 30 -6.62 1.50 7.58
N ASN A 31 -7.88 1.18 7.91
CA ASN A 31 -8.99 1.33 6.97
C ASN A 31 -9.21 2.80 6.58
N ARG A 32 -9.13 3.74 7.55
CA ARG A 32 -9.25 5.17 7.25
C ARG A 32 -8.12 5.68 6.35
N LEU A 33 -6.89 5.21 6.59
CA LEU A 33 -5.72 5.52 5.76
C LEU A 33 -5.89 4.97 4.34
N ALA A 34 -6.31 3.71 4.20
CA ALA A 34 -6.58 3.11 2.89
C ALA A 34 -7.64 3.91 2.12
N LEU A 35 -8.79 4.22 2.75
CA LEU A 35 -9.85 5.04 2.13
C LEU A 35 -9.39 6.45 1.76
N GLN A 36 -8.45 7.04 2.50
CA GLN A 36 -7.89 8.34 2.15
C GLN A 36 -7.02 8.25 0.89
N TRP A 37 -6.20 7.21 0.77
CA TRP A 37 -5.39 6.98 -0.43
C TRP A 37 -6.23 6.60 -1.64
N GLU A 38 -7.21 5.70 -1.48
CA GLU A 38 -8.17 5.35 -2.54
C GLU A 38 -8.90 6.59 -3.08
N ARG A 39 -9.32 7.50 -2.21
CA ARG A 39 -9.94 8.78 -2.63
C ARG A 39 -8.98 9.71 -3.35
N ARG A 40 -7.69 9.68 -3.03
CA ARG A 40 -6.67 10.58 -3.59
C ARG A 40 -6.17 10.14 -4.96
N VAL A 41 -5.93 8.84 -5.15
CA VAL A 41 -5.27 8.30 -6.35
C VAL A 41 -6.06 7.21 -7.08
N GLY A 42 -7.22 6.81 -6.53
CA GLY A 42 -8.03 5.70 -7.04
C GLY A 42 -7.59 4.34 -6.49
N GLU A 43 -8.52 3.39 -6.42
CA GLU A 43 -8.30 2.05 -5.84
C GLU A 43 -7.20 1.25 -6.55
N LYS A 44 -7.07 1.40 -7.87
CA LYS A 44 -6.05 0.66 -8.66
C LYS A 44 -4.62 1.11 -8.35
N VAL A 45 -4.43 2.36 -7.95
CA VAL A 45 -3.10 2.93 -7.64
C VAL A 45 -2.81 2.85 -6.15
N ALA A 46 -3.84 2.96 -5.31
CA ALA A 46 -3.70 2.90 -3.85
C ALA A 46 -3.28 1.52 -3.31
N TRP A 47 -3.37 0.48 -4.14
CA TRP A 47 -3.05 -0.89 -3.77
C TRP A 47 -2.19 -1.53 -4.83
N VAL A 48 -1.25 -2.34 -4.38
CA VAL A 48 -0.37 -3.12 -5.24
C VAL A 48 -0.33 -4.55 -4.73
N ASP A 49 -0.12 -5.51 -5.63
CA ASP A 49 0.06 -6.89 -5.22
C ASP A 49 1.38 -7.03 -4.44
N ALA A 50 1.32 -7.68 -3.28
CA ALA A 50 2.50 -7.87 -2.44
C ALA A 50 3.59 -8.69 -3.15
N MET A 51 3.21 -9.62 -4.04
CA MET A 51 4.13 -10.39 -4.86
C MET A 51 4.80 -9.53 -5.93
N GLU A 52 4.10 -8.56 -6.52
CA GLU A 52 4.73 -7.60 -7.45
C GLU A 52 5.77 -6.73 -6.75
N VAL A 53 5.57 -6.43 -5.46
CA VAL A 53 6.58 -5.76 -4.63
C VAL A 53 7.77 -6.67 -4.38
N ALA A 54 7.53 -7.92 -4.01
CA ALA A 54 8.59 -8.91 -3.78
C ALA A 54 9.44 -9.16 -5.05
N ASP A 55 8.79 -9.18 -6.21
CA ASP A 55 9.44 -9.36 -7.52
C ASP A 55 10.09 -8.07 -8.06
N GLY A 56 9.96 -6.94 -7.36
CA GLY A 56 10.51 -5.64 -7.78
C GLY A 56 9.82 -5.03 -9.01
N ARG A 57 8.61 -5.48 -9.33
CA ARG A 57 7.80 -5.03 -10.47
C ARG A 57 6.82 -3.91 -10.10
N ALA A 58 6.53 -3.75 -8.82
CA ALA A 58 5.66 -2.69 -8.32
C ALA A 58 6.27 -1.29 -8.52
N GLY A 59 5.48 -0.37 -9.08
CA GLY A 59 5.80 1.06 -9.09
C GLY A 59 5.52 1.69 -7.73
N LEU A 60 6.52 1.76 -6.86
CA LEU A 60 6.36 2.36 -5.54
C LEU A 60 6.55 3.89 -5.59
N PRO A 61 5.90 4.65 -4.68
CA PRO A 61 6.08 6.10 -4.62
C PRO A 61 7.55 6.50 -4.46
N GLY A 62 8.05 7.33 -5.37
CA GLY A 62 9.43 7.81 -5.34
C GLY A 62 10.48 6.84 -5.92
N THR A 63 10.06 5.67 -6.43
CA THR A 63 10.93 4.76 -7.18
C THR A 63 10.34 4.45 -8.55
N LYS A 64 11.19 4.18 -9.54
CA LYS A 64 10.73 3.65 -10.84
C LYS A 64 10.59 2.14 -10.70
N ALA A 65 9.48 1.57 -11.16
CA ALA A 65 9.35 0.13 -11.35
C ALA A 65 10.51 -0.35 -12.24
N LYS A 66 11.09 -1.50 -11.94
CA LYS A 66 12.10 -2.10 -12.81
C LYS A 66 11.38 -2.54 -14.09
N GLU A 67 11.85 -2.11 -15.26
CA GLU A 67 11.35 -2.67 -16.53
C GLU A 67 11.53 -4.19 -16.49
N PRO A 68 10.53 -4.97 -16.94
CA PRO A 68 10.70 -6.41 -17.02
C PRO A 68 11.92 -6.70 -17.90
N ALA A 69 12.86 -7.48 -17.38
CA ALA A 69 13.96 -8.00 -18.18
C ALA A 69 13.34 -8.68 -19.41
N GLY A 70 13.63 -8.13 -20.60
CA GLY A 70 13.06 -8.59 -21.86
C GLY A 70 13.16 -10.10 -21.99
N VAL A 71 12.05 -10.70 -22.41
CA VAL A 71 12.01 -12.03 -23.01
C VAL A 71 12.53 -11.93 -24.43
#